data_AF-A0A392M438-F1
#
_entry.id   AF-A0A392M438-F1
#
_cell.length_a   1.000
_cell.length_b   1.000
_cell.length_c   1.000
_cell.angle_alpha   90.00
_cell.angle_beta   90.00
_cell.angle_gamma   90.00
#
_symmetry.space_group_name_H-M   'P 1'
#
loop_
_entity.id
_entity.type
_entity.pdbx_description
1 polymer ?
#
loop_
_entity_poly.entity_id
_entity_poly.type
_entity_poly.pdbx_seq_one_letter_code
_entity_poly.pdbx_strand_id
1 'polypeptide(L)'
;MAAIWCPGLWRWRSSKVMPSKHWLKLLEGQFELETRRKEVNKINKDVSKLKRAGEDATKLIAESEDTKKKIAEKEVEVRETLNILNSKLETIGNNLIHDSVQGSNDETNNEVVRTWGEKRVEPKLKSRVDLVDLLGI
;
A
#
# COMPACT_ATOMS: atom_id res chain seq x y z
N MET A 1 -32.39 -6.26 4.21
CA MET A 1 -31.25 -6.35 3.27
C MET A 1 -30.24 -7.30 3.86
N ALA A 2 -30.08 -8.48 3.26
CA ALA A 2 -29.26 -9.56 3.79
C ALA A 2 -27.77 -9.26 3.56
N ALA A 3 -27.00 -9.25 4.65
CA ALA A 3 -25.55 -9.25 4.58
C ALA A 3 -25.09 -10.60 4.02
N ILE A 4 -24.49 -10.57 2.84
CA ILE A 4 -23.91 -11.75 2.19
C ILE A 4 -22.70 -12.18 3.02
N TRP A 5 -22.88 -13.26 3.77
CA TRP A 5 -21.86 -13.90 4.58
C TRP A 5 -20.95 -14.71 3.66
N CYS A 6 -19.79 -14.15 3.28
CA CYS A 6 -18.79 -14.85 2.46
C CYS A 6 -17.70 -15.43 3.39
N PRO A 7 -17.64 -16.76 3.60
CA PRO A 7 -16.76 -17.36 4.61
C PRO A 7 -15.26 -17.32 4.30
N GLY A 8 -14.87 -16.86 3.10
CA GLY A 8 -13.48 -16.90 2.63
C GLY A 8 -12.58 -15.75 3.13
N LEU A 9 -13.14 -14.63 3.58
CA LEU A 9 -12.34 -13.45 3.95
C LEU A 9 -11.61 -13.60 5.30
N TRP A 10 -11.97 -14.58 6.12
CA TRP A 10 -11.43 -14.74 7.47
C TRP A 10 -10.17 -15.60 7.56
N ARG A 11 -9.73 -16.23 6.46
CA ARG A 11 -8.50 -17.04 6.44
C ARG A 11 -7.22 -16.19 6.56
N TRP A 12 -7.32 -14.87 6.35
CA TRP A 12 -6.20 -13.95 6.43
C TRP A 12 -5.89 -13.41 7.83
N ARG A 13 -6.79 -13.64 8.80
CA ARG A 13 -6.59 -13.21 10.19
C ARG A 13 -5.53 -14.03 10.94
N SER A 14 -5.10 -15.15 10.35
CA SER A 14 -4.09 -16.06 10.90
C SER A 14 -2.73 -15.98 10.20
N SER A 15 -2.66 -15.34 9.02
CA SER A 15 -1.38 -15.03 8.41
C SER A 15 -0.81 -13.80 9.13
N LYS A 16 0.45 -13.86 9.50
CA LYS A 16 1.20 -12.82 10.22
C LYS A 16 1.43 -11.56 9.36
N VAL A 17 0.50 -11.21 8.48
CA VAL A 17 0.55 -10.01 7.64
C VAL A 17 -0.08 -8.85 8.42
N MET A 18 0.65 -8.53 9.49
CA MET A 18 0.87 -7.21 10.09
C MET A 18 -0.30 -6.21 10.19
N PRO A 19 -0.71 -5.84 11.43
CA PRO A 19 -0.74 -4.43 11.78
C PRO A 19 0.72 -3.97 11.86
N SER A 20 1.28 -3.51 10.73
CA SER A 20 2.63 -2.95 10.74
C SER A 20 2.67 -1.84 11.77
N LYS A 21 3.74 -1.73 12.58
CA LYS A 21 3.94 -0.58 13.48
C LYS A 21 3.73 0.76 12.75
N HIS A 22 3.99 0.77 11.44
CA HIS A 22 3.79 1.91 10.54
C HIS A 22 2.31 2.18 10.26
N TRP A 23 1.46 1.14 10.18
CA TRP A 23 0.01 1.29 10.02
C TRP A 23 -0.65 1.88 11.26
N LEU A 24 -0.28 1.39 12.45
CA LEU A 24 -0.77 1.96 13.71
C LEU A 24 -0.31 3.41 13.88
N LYS A 25 0.96 3.68 13.59
CA LYS A 25 1.50 5.05 13.59
C LYS A 25 0.79 5.97 12.60
N LEU A 26 0.45 5.47 11.40
CA LEU A 26 -0.31 6.23 10.40
C LEU A 26 -1.72 6.56 10.91
N LEU A 27 -2.41 5.59 11.49
CA LEU A 27 -3.76 5.77 12.03
C LEU A 27 -3.78 6.77 13.20
N GLU A 28 -2.82 6.66 14.10
CA GLU A 28 -2.65 7.59 15.22
C GLU A 28 -2.37 9.01 14.72
N GLY A 29 -1.45 9.16 13.76
CA GLY A 29 -1.18 10.46 13.15
C GLY A 29 -2.39 11.08 12.44
N GLN A 30 -3.20 10.27 11.74
CA GLN A 30 -4.45 10.73 11.12
C GLN A 30 -5.48 11.16 12.18
N PHE A 31 -5.61 10.41 13.27
CA PHE A 31 -6.50 10.76 14.36
C PHE A 31 -6.11 12.08 15.06
N GLU A 32 -4.82 12.29 15.29
CA GLU A 32 -4.29 13.55 15.82
C GLU A 32 -4.58 14.73 14.89
N LEU A 33 -4.40 14.56 13.57
CA LEU A 33 -4.73 15.58 12.56
C LEU A 33 -6.21 15.96 12.58
N GLU A 34 -7.10 14.97 12.58
CA GLU A 34 -8.54 15.20 12.63
C GLU A 34 -8.97 15.88 13.94
N THR A 35 -8.31 15.55 15.06
CA THR A 35 -8.55 16.21 16.34
C THR A 35 -8.15 17.69 16.30
N ARG A 36 -6.96 18.00 15.79
CA ARG A 36 -6.49 19.39 15.65
C ARG A 36 -7.33 20.20 14.67
N ARG A 37 -7.80 19.58 13.58
CA ARG A 37 -8.74 20.21 12.63
C ARG A 37 -10.08 20.55 13.31
N LYS A 38 -10.58 19.67 14.18
CA LYS A 38 -11.79 19.95 14.98
C LYS A 38 -11.57 21.11 15.94
N GLU A 39 -10.41 21.20 16.59
CA GLU A 39 -10.04 22.31 17.48
C GLU A 39 -9.99 23.64 16.75
N VAL A 40 -9.29 23.71 15.60
CA VAL A 40 -9.24 24.93 14.77
C VAL A 40 -10.64 25.33 14.31
N ASN A 41 -11.50 24.38 13.92
CA ASN A 41 -12.88 24.66 13.55
C ASN A 41 -13.71 25.20 14.72
N LYS A 42 -13.45 24.74 15.95
CA LYS A 42 -14.07 25.28 17.17
C LYS A 42 -13.59 26.71 17.43
N ILE A 43 -12.28 26.94 17.38
CA ILE A 43 -11.69 28.28 17.55
C ILE A 43 -12.25 29.26 16.50
N ASN A 44 -12.36 28.86 15.23
CA ASN A 44 -12.92 29.71 14.18
C ASN A 44 -14.40 30.07 14.44
N LYS A 45 -15.19 29.16 15.01
CA LYS A 45 -16.58 29.45 15.43
C LYS A 45 -16.60 30.46 16.57
N ASP A 46 -15.72 30.33 17.55
CA ASP A 46 -15.67 31.22 18.70
C ASP A 46 -15.12 32.60 18.31
N VAL A 47 -14.13 32.69 17.43
CA VAL A 47 -13.68 33.94 16.79
C VAL A 47 -14.83 34.63 16.05
N SER A 48 -15.64 33.87 15.31
CA SER A 48 -16.80 34.42 14.59
C SER A 48 -17.87 34.97 15.55
N LYS A 49 -18.08 34.35 16.71
CA LYS A 49 -19.00 34.85 17.74
C LYS A 49 -18.48 36.14 18.38
N LEU A 50 -17.20 36.18 18.78
CA LEU A 50 -16.59 37.35 19.40
C LEU A 50 -16.55 38.55 18.46
N LYS A 51 -16.21 38.33 17.18
CA LYS A 51 -16.28 39.38 16.15
C LYS A 51 -17.69 39.93 15.96
N ARG A 52 -18.74 39.11 16.09
CA ARG A 52 -20.13 39.58 16.05
C ARG A 52 -20.53 40.33 17.33
N ALA A 53 -19.97 39.94 18.48
CA ALA A 53 -20.18 40.61 19.76
C ALA A 53 -19.37 41.92 19.90
N GLY A 54 -18.44 42.21 18.99
CA GLY A 54 -17.57 43.39 19.05
C GLY A 54 -16.40 43.27 20.02
N GLU A 55 -16.12 42.05 20.50
CA GLU A 55 -15.02 41.77 21.44
C GLU A 55 -13.70 41.43 20.71
N ASP A 56 -12.57 41.61 21.39
CA ASP A 56 -11.24 41.33 20.83
C ASP A 56 -10.97 39.82 20.69
N ALA A 57 -10.75 39.37 19.45
CA ALA A 57 -10.46 37.98 19.10
C ALA A 57 -8.98 37.72 18.74
N THR A 58 -8.09 38.70 18.92
CA THR A 58 -6.70 38.63 18.43
C THR A 58 -5.92 37.44 19.01
N LYS A 59 -6.16 37.08 20.28
CA LYS A 59 -5.54 35.92 20.93
C LYS A 59 -5.94 34.58 20.31
N LEU A 60 -7.22 34.39 20.02
CA LEU A 60 -7.75 33.16 19.40
C LEU A 60 -7.32 33.02 17.94
N ILE A 61 -7.14 34.14 17.24
CA ILE A 61 -6.60 34.14 15.88
C ILE A 61 -5.14 33.65 15.89
N ALA A 62 -4.31 34.17 16.82
CA ALA A 62 -2.94 33.71 16.97
C ALA A 62 -2.84 32.21 17.33
N GLU A 63 -3.72 31.72 18.21
CA GLU A 63 -3.81 30.30 18.58
C GLU A 63 -4.23 29.40 17.39
N SER A 64 -5.17 29.87 16.57
CA SER A 64 -5.58 29.20 15.33
C SER A 64 -4.42 29.11 14.32
N GLU A 65 -3.63 30.18 14.18
CA GLU A 65 -2.46 30.21 13.29
C GLU A 65 -1.34 29.28 13.76
N ASP A 66 -1.03 29.26 15.06
CA ASP A 66 -0.05 28.33 15.63
C ASP A 66 -0.49 26.86 15.44
N THR A 67 -1.77 26.58 15.69
CA THR A 67 -2.32 25.24 15.50
C THR A 67 -2.29 24.81 14.03
N LYS A 68 -2.54 25.72 13.08
CA LYS A 68 -2.43 25.45 11.63
C LYS A 68 -1.01 25.11 11.21
N LYS A 69 0.02 25.78 11.77
CA LYS A 69 1.43 25.42 11.51
C LYS A 69 1.73 24.00 11.97
N LYS A 70 1.31 23.66 13.19
CA LYS A 70 1.46 22.31 13.76
C LYS A 70 0.68 21.23 12.98
N ILE A 71 -0.44 21.58 12.35
CA ILE A 71 -1.17 20.68 11.43
C ILE A 71 -0.32 20.43 10.18
N ALA A 72 0.22 21.48 9.56
CA ALA A 72 1.02 21.34 8.34
C ALA A 72 2.27 20.46 8.56
N GLU A 73 2.96 20.63 9.69
CA GLU A 73 4.09 19.79 10.09
C GLU A 73 3.68 18.31 10.23
N LYS A 74 2.55 18.05 10.91
CA LYS A 74 2.07 16.70 11.14
C LYS A 74 1.55 16.03 9.86
N GLU A 75 0.98 16.79 8.94
CA GLU A 75 0.57 16.29 7.61
C GLU A 75 1.76 15.81 6.77
N VAL A 76 2.94 16.42 6.95
CA VAL A 76 4.17 15.95 6.33
C VAL A 76 4.61 14.62 6.95
N GLU A 77 4.63 14.51 8.28
CA GLU A 77 4.99 13.25 8.98
C GLU A 77 4.07 12.08 8.57
N VAL A 78 2.77 12.34 8.46
CA VAL A 78 1.78 11.34 8.03
C VAL A 78 2.03 10.90 6.59
N ARG A 79 2.35 11.84 5.68
CA ARG A 79 2.70 11.53 4.28
C ARG A 79 3.97 10.70 4.18
N GLU A 80 5.00 11.04 4.94
CA GLU A 80 6.25 10.26 4.98
C GLU A 80 6.00 8.84 5.50
N THR A 81 5.20 8.69 6.56
CA THR A 81 4.84 7.38 7.11
C THR A 81 4.06 6.54 6.10
N LEU A 82 3.15 7.16 5.34
CA LEU A 82 2.41 6.52 4.26
C LEU A 82 3.34 6.06 3.14
N ASN A 83 4.30 6.91 2.73
CA ASN A 83 5.26 6.54 1.69
C ASN A 83 6.10 5.33 2.12
N ILE A 84 6.61 5.32 3.36
CA ILE A 84 7.36 4.17 3.90
C ILE A 84 6.51 2.90 3.91
N LEU A 85 5.22 3.01 4.23
CA LEU A 85 4.30 1.88 4.18
C LEU A 85 4.13 1.38 2.73
N ASN A 86 3.88 2.28 1.78
CA ASN A 86 3.71 1.93 0.38
C ASN A 86 4.95 1.27 -0.21
N SER A 87 6.15 1.79 0.06
CA SER A 87 7.40 1.16 -0.39
C SER A 87 7.55 -0.28 0.11
N LYS A 88 7.09 -0.56 1.33
CA LYS A 88 7.08 -1.91 1.90
C LYS A 88 6.04 -2.81 1.25
N LEU A 89 4.87 -2.26 0.91
CA LEU A 89 3.82 -2.99 0.21
C LEU A 89 4.24 -3.34 -1.22
N GLU A 90 4.92 -2.43 -1.92
CA GLU A 90 5.48 -2.65 -3.25
C GLU A 90 6.54 -3.76 -3.28
N THR A 91 7.20 -4.03 -2.14
CA THR A 91 8.16 -5.15 -2.03
C THR A 91 7.46 -6.51 -1.99
N ILE A 92 6.18 -6.55 -1.61
CA ILE A 92 5.40 -7.79 -1.58
C ILE A 92 5.07 -8.12 -3.04
N GLY A 93 5.62 -9.22 -3.55
CA GLY A 93 5.41 -9.68 -4.91
C GLY A 93 3.92 -9.66 -5.26
N ASN A 94 3.59 -8.94 -6.34
CA ASN A 94 2.25 -8.45 -6.62
C ASN A 94 1.28 -9.51 -7.17
N ASN A 95 1.42 -10.77 -6.75
CA ASN A 95 0.56 -11.84 -7.24
C ASN A 95 0.22 -12.82 -6.13
N LEU A 96 -1.02 -12.74 -5.64
CA LEU A 96 -1.62 -13.84 -4.91
C LEU A 96 -1.76 -15.00 -5.89
N ILE A 97 -0.94 -16.02 -5.69
CA ILE A 97 -1.00 -17.24 -6.48
C ILE A 97 -2.38 -17.85 -6.25
N HIS A 98 -3.10 -18.12 -7.34
CA HIS A 98 -4.41 -18.76 -7.27
C HIS A 98 -4.26 -20.17 -6.70
N ASP A 99 -5.25 -20.66 -5.95
CA ASP A 99 -5.22 -21.97 -5.28
C ASP A 99 -4.98 -23.16 -6.23
N SER A 100 -5.17 -22.96 -7.54
CA SER A 100 -4.92 -23.97 -8.57
C SER A 100 -3.46 -24.10 -9.01
N VAL A 101 -2.59 -23.17 -8.62
CA VAL A 101 -1.18 -23.18 -9.02
C VAL A 101 -0.39 -23.92 -7.95
N GLN A 102 0.40 -24.89 -8.38
CA GLN A 102 1.26 -25.64 -7.48
C GLN A 102 2.33 -24.72 -6.91
N GLY A 103 2.41 -24.66 -5.57
CA GLY A 103 3.47 -23.93 -4.90
C GLY A 103 4.81 -24.66 -5.09
N SER A 104 5.58 -24.24 -6.09
CA SER A 104 6.96 -24.68 -6.27
C SER A 104 7.94 -23.55 -5.94
N ASN A 105 9.05 -23.90 -5.31
CA ASN A 105 10.18 -23.00 -5.07
C ASN A 105 11.21 -23.01 -6.21
N ASP A 106 11.04 -23.87 -7.20
CA ASP A 106 12.03 -24.09 -8.26
C ASP A 106 11.37 -24.46 -9.60
N GLU A 107 12.02 -24.11 -10.71
CA GLU A 107 11.54 -24.35 -12.08
C GLU A 107 11.45 -25.85 -12.39
N THR A 108 12.18 -26.67 -11.64
CA THR A 108 12.20 -28.14 -11.75
C THR A 108 10.87 -28.82 -11.42
N ASN A 109 9.99 -28.18 -10.64
CA ASN A 109 8.68 -28.75 -10.31
C ASN A 109 7.52 -28.16 -11.14
N ASN A 110 7.81 -27.49 -12.25
CA ASN A 110 6.76 -27.01 -13.15
C ASN A 110 6.09 -28.18 -13.89
N GLU A 111 4.80 -28.37 -13.69
CA GLU A 111 4.03 -29.39 -14.41
C GLU A 111 3.86 -29.06 -15.90
N VAL A 112 4.17 -30.03 -16.76
CA VAL A 112 3.90 -29.95 -18.19
C VAL A 112 2.46 -30.37 -18.45
N VAL A 113 1.55 -29.40 -18.54
CA VAL A 113 0.11 -29.66 -18.76
C VAL A 113 -0.18 -30.30 -20.12
N ARG A 114 0.58 -29.91 -21.15
CA ARG A 114 0.48 -30.49 -22.49
C ARG A 114 1.76 -30.27 -23.29
N THR A 115 2.03 -31.20 -24.20
CA THR A 115 3.03 -31.08 -25.27
C THR A 115 2.33 -31.23 -26.61
N TRP A 116 2.86 -30.58 -27.64
CA TRP A 116 2.31 -30.65 -28.99
C TRP A 116 3.44 -30.87 -30.01
N GLY A 117 3.18 -31.76 -30.97
CA GLY A 117 4.17 -32.21 -31.96
C GLY A 117 5.16 -33.25 -31.40
N GLU A 118 6.01 -33.76 -32.29
CA GLU A 118 7.08 -34.69 -31.95
C GLU A 118 8.43 -33.99 -32.00
N LYS A 119 9.21 -34.09 -30.93
CA LYS A 119 10.56 -33.54 -30.89
C LYS A 119 11.46 -34.39 -31.77
N ARG A 120 12.11 -33.77 -32.76
CA ARG A 120 13.14 -34.42 -33.58
C ARG A 120 14.36 -34.77 -32.69
N VAL A 121 14.63 -36.06 -32.53
CA VAL A 121 15.74 -36.60 -31.73
C VAL A 121 16.62 -37.49 -32.61
N GLU A 122 17.35 -36.86 -33.52
CA GLU A 122 18.41 -37.54 -34.27
C GLU A 122 19.75 -37.38 -33.53
N PRO A 123 20.60 -38.44 -33.47
CA PRO A 123 21.94 -38.30 -32.93
C PRO A 123 22.74 -37.32 -33.80
N LYS A 124 23.50 -36.41 -33.15
CA LYS A 124 24.40 -35.40 -33.78
C LYS A 124 23.74 -34.11 -34.32
N LEU A 125 22.57 -33.72 -33.79
CA LEU A 125 22.01 -32.38 -34.01
C LEU A 125 22.95 -31.28 -33.49
N LYS A 126 23.24 -30.29 -34.33
CA LYS A 126 24.08 -29.13 -33.96
C LYS A 126 23.29 -28.11 -33.16
N SER A 127 23.95 -27.41 -32.24
CA SER A 127 23.33 -26.29 -31.53
C SER A 127 23.02 -25.16 -32.51
N ARG A 128 22.05 -24.31 -32.18
CA ARG A 128 21.74 -23.11 -32.96
C ARG A 128 23.00 -22.26 -33.17
N VAL A 129 23.85 -22.13 -32.14
CA VAL A 129 25.08 -21.33 -32.20
C VAL A 129 26.05 -21.90 -33.24
N ASP A 130 26.33 -23.20 -33.20
CA ASP A 130 27.23 -23.85 -34.17
C ASP A 130 26.72 -23.76 -35.62
N LEU A 131 25.40 -23.79 -35.81
CA LEU A 131 24.79 -23.66 -37.14
C LEU A 131 24.97 -22.26 -37.73
N VAL A 132 24.86 -21.22 -36.90
CA VAL A 132 25.08 -19.82 -37.30
C VAL A 132 26.52 -19.63 -37.76
N ASP A 133 27.49 -20.14 -37.00
CA ASP A 133 28.91 -20.08 -37.35
C ASP A 133 29.25 -20.82 -38.66
N LEU A 134 28.59 -21.95 -38.92
CA LEU A 134 28.81 -22.76 -40.13
C LEU A 134 28.14 -22.18 -41.38
N LEU A 135 26.99 -21.54 -41.21
CA LEU A 135 26.21 -20.96 -42.31
C LEU A 135 26.62 -19.51 -42.60
N GLY A 136 27.40 -18.88 -41.72
CA GLY A 136 27.92 -17.51 -41.90
C GLY A 136 26.83 -16.45 -41.93
N ILE A 137 25.74 -16.70 -41.20
CA ILE A 137 24.57 -15.82 -41.06
C ILE A 137 24.54 -15.11 -39.70
#